data_AF-A0A919WLD4-F1
#
_entry.id   AF-A0A919WLD4-F1
#
_cell.length_a   1.000
_cell.length_b   1.000
_cell.length_c   1.000
_cell.angle_alpha   90.00
_cell.angle_beta   90.00
_cell.angle_gamma   90.00
#
_symmetry.space_group_name_H-M   'P 1'
#
loop_
_entity.id
_entity.type
_entity.pdbx_description
1 polymer ?
#
loop_
_entity_poly.entity_id
_entity_poly.type
_entity_poly.pdbx_seq_one_letter_code
_entity_poly.pdbx_strand_id
1 'polypeptide(L)'
;MNTVKPTDYIEWAVDSLCLDVREIKKLASMSIEQALNPFEIEQLFDAAMRAIQWGVPMKEECVSYYMKSLHSKLLLPNQNAILIVKELYDCAVANDLFEEQRNWQEVSDAIADFEYGGNVQGMSVERLYEMIIHCARKLWHTKISSVTSQQFIGQKITDVETGVHFTILFEKGALTIECPWRIRNADAILLGETDVNANQREWKSVKELLAGKTIEDVQLLEQCQLLIVQCGDCFLDVFHASSFFDGWTLSDDADFYLFSMHGGSIA
;
A
#
# COMPACT_ATOMS: atom_id res chain seq x y z
N MET A 1 26.55 -2.98 5.62
CA MET A 1 25.64 -3.75 6.49
C MET A 1 25.62 -3.06 7.85
N ASN A 2 24.58 -2.27 8.13
CA ASN A 2 24.38 -1.70 9.46
C ASN A 2 23.96 -2.83 10.41
N THR A 3 24.70 -3.00 11.49
CA THR A 3 24.35 -3.92 12.58
C THR A 3 23.14 -3.37 13.33
N VAL A 4 22.12 -4.21 13.51
CA VAL A 4 20.91 -3.88 14.27
C VAL A 4 21.29 -3.46 15.68
N LYS A 5 20.71 -2.36 16.17
CA LYS A 5 20.92 -1.82 17.51
C LYS A 5 19.73 -2.13 18.40
N PRO A 6 19.92 -2.22 19.73
CA PRO A 6 18.81 -2.38 20.67
C PRO A 6 17.69 -1.34 20.51
N THR A 7 18.03 -0.12 20.07
CA THR A 7 17.07 0.95 19.78
C THR A 7 16.08 0.59 18.68
N ASP A 8 16.52 -0.18 17.68
CA ASP A 8 15.72 -0.52 16.51
C ASP A 8 14.53 -1.42 16.90
N TYR A 9 14.75 -2.33 17.86
CA TYR A 9 13.68 -3.18 18.41
C TYR A 9 12.67 -2.40 19.27
N ILE A 10 13.13 -1.35 19.95
CA ILE A 10 12.25 -0.48 20.76
C ILE A 10 11.38 0.37 19.83
N GLU A 11 11.97 0.97 18.80
CA GLU A 11 11.23 1.75 17.79
C GLU A 11 10.16 0.87 17.12
N TRP A 12 10.52 -0.34 16.70
CA TRP A 12 9.55 -1.31 16.17
C TRP A 12 8.41 -1.60 17.16
N ALA A 13 8.71 -1.77 18.45
CA ALA A 13 7.69 -2.06 19.46
C ALA A 13 6.77 -0.87 19.72
N VAL A 14 7.28 0.36 19.66
CA VAL A 14 6.49 1.59 19.76
C VAL A 14 5.51 1.69 18.57
N ASP A 15 6.00 1.45 17.36
CA ASP A 15 5.16 1.46 16.15
C ASP A 15 4.12 0.33 16.15
N SER A 16 4.37 -0.74 16.90
CA SER A 16 3.50 -1.91 16.99
C SER A 16 2.52 -1.88 18.17
N LEU A 17 2.42 -0.76 18.91
CA LEU A 17 1.56 -0.65 20.09
C LEU A 17 0.07 -0.86 19.81
N CYS A 18 -0.37 -0.67 18.57
CA CYS A 18 -1.75 -0.91 18.13
C CYS A 18 -2.19 -2.37 18.25
N LEU A 19 -1.25 -3.32 18.26
CA LEU A 19 -1.53 -4.76 18.39
C LEU A 19 -2.01 -5.14 19.80
N ASP A 20 -1.92 -4.22 20.77
CA ASP A 20 -2.36 -4.38 22.15
C ASP A 20 -1.73 -5.58 22.91
N VAL A 21 -0.60 -6.10 22.41
CA VAL A 21 0.09 -7.25 23.01
C VAL A 21 0.98 -6.82 24.18
N ARG A 22 0.88 -7.55 25.29
CA ARG A 22 1.62 -7.25 26.52
C ARG A 22 3.14 -7.22 26.31
N GLU A 23 3.67 -8.15 25.53
CA GLU A 23 5.09 -8.31 25.24
C GLU A 23 5.62 -7.12 24.43
N ILE A 24 4.83 -6.61 23.48
CA ILE A 24 5.15 -5.40 22.71
C ILE A 24 5.20 -4.18 23.65
N LYS A 25 4.19 -4.00 24.51
CA LYS A 25 4.15 -2.89 25.47
C LYS A 25 5.35 -2.88 26.42
N LYS A 26 5.81 -4.06 26.85
CA LYS A 26 7.03 -4.19 27.68
C LYS A 26 8.25 -3.69 26.94
N LEU A 27 8.46 -4.15 25.70
CA LEU A 27 9.60 -3.73 24.88
C LEU A 27 9.54 -2.22 24.57
N ALA A 28 8.37 -1.69 24.20
CA ALA A 28 8.15 -0.28 23.92
C ALA A 28 8.39 0.62 25.15
N SER A 29 8.20 0.09 26.37
CA SER A 29 8.45 0.83 27.61
C SER A 29 9.92 0.91 28.02
N MET A 30 10.82 0.30 27.25
CA MET A 30 12.25 0.32 27.56
C MET A 30 12.85 1.71 27.28
N SER A 31 13.43 2.32 28.31
CA SER A 31 13.99 3.68 28.21
C SER A 31 15.32 3.68 27.46
N ILE A 32 15.44 4.58 26.48
CA ILE A 32 16.69 4.89 25.77
C ILE A 32 17.74 5.50 26.73
N GLU A 33 17.31 6.05 27.88
CA GLU A 33 18.19 6.73 28.85
C GLU A 33 18.93 5.76 29.78
N GLN A 34 18.48 4.51 29.91
CA GLN A 34 19.23 3.46 30.62
C GLN A 34 20.10 2.71 29.62
N ALA A 35 21.31 2.33 30.02
CA ALA A 35 22.21 1.53 29.18
C ALA A 35 21.48 0.25 28.74
N LEU A 36 21.01 0.24 27.50
CA LEU A 36 20.20 -0.84 26.94
C LEU A 36 21.02 -2.13 26.96
N ASN A 37 20.58 -3.12 27.74
CA ASN A 37 21.18 -4.45 27.72
C ASN A 37 20.76 -5.16 26.43
N PRO A 38 21.67 -5.40 25.47
CA PRO A 38 21.30 -5.95 24.17
C PRO A 38 20.63 -7.33 24.27
N PHE A 39 21.09 -8.17 25.21
CA PHE A 39 20.55 -9.52 25.40
C PHE A 39 19.12 -9.50 25.94
N GLU A 40 18.81 -8.56 26.84
CA GLU A 40 17.46 -8.42 27.39
C GLU A 40 16.49 -7.90 26.33
N ILE A 41 16.92 -6.93 25.53
CA ILE A 41 16.13 -6.40 24.42
C ILE A 41 15.86 -7.47 23.35
N GLU A 42 16.86 -8.26 22.97
CA GLU A 42 16.67 -9.37 22.03
C GLU A 42 15.68 -10.42 22.57
N GLN A 43 15.78 -10.78 23.86
CA GLN A 43 14.82 -11.71 24.48
C GLN A 43 13.39 -11.15 24.51
N LEU A 44 13.23 -9.85 24.78
CA LEU A 44 11.93 -9.18 24.76
C LEU A 44 11.37 -9.12 23.34
N PHE A 45 12.22 -8.86 22.34
CA PHE A 45 11.83 -8.89 20.94
C PHE A 45 11.39 -10.29 20.51
N ASP A 46 12.15 -11.34 20.83
CA ASP A 46 11.79 -12.74 20.56
C ASP A 46 10.48 -13.15 21.25
N ALA A 47 10.23 -12.65 22.46
CA ALA A 47 8.97 -12.86 23.16
C ALA A 47 7.80 -12.15 22.46
N ALA A 48 8.00 -10.90 22.02
CA ALA A 48 7.02 -10.13 21.27
C ALA A 48 6.68 -10.80 19.93
N MET A 49 7.68 -11.22 19.15
CA MET A 49 7.51 -11.92 17.87
C MET A 49 6.76 -13.24 18.03
N ARG A 50 7.07 -14.03 19.07
CA ARG A 50 6.32 -15.26 19.38
C ARG A 50 4.88 -14.99 19.80
N ALA A 51 4.64 -13.91 20.55
CA ALA A 51 3.30 -13.56 21.02
C ALA A 51 2.37 -13.17 19.86
N ILE A 52 2.90 -12.51 18.83
CA ILE A 52 2.15 -12.17 17.60
C ILE A 52 2.16 -13.27 16.54
N GLN A 53 2.86 -14.38 16.79
CA GLN A 53 3.03 -15.49 15.85
C GLN A 53 3.57 -15.07 14.47
N TRP A 54 4.31 -13.97 14.40
CA TRP A 54 4.94 -13.53 13.16
C TRP A 54 6.20 -14.34 12.91
N GLY A 55 6.35 -14.84 11.69
CA GLY A 55 7.59 -15.44 11.23
C GLY A 55 8.71 -14.40 11.15
N VAL A 56 9.96 -14.88 11.10
CA VAL A 56 11.08 -14.02 10.70
C VAL A 56 10.84 -13.61 9.25
N PRO A 57 10.82 -12.31 8.93
CA PRO A 57 10.58 -11.85 7.57
C PRO A 57 11.68 -12.35 6.64
N MET A 58 11.29 -12.73 5.44
CA MET A 58 12.20 -13.10 4.38
C MET A 58 13.04 -11.88 3.97
N LYS A 59 14.21 -12.13 3.38
CA LYS A 59 15.10 -11.04 2.94
C LYS A 59 14.35 -10.10 1.98
N GLU A 60 13.54 -10.65 1.10
CA GLU A 60 12.74 -9.94 0.10
C GLU A 60 11.73 -9.01 0.76
N GLU A 61 11.08 -9.44 1.86
CA GLU A 61 10.13 -8.63 2.62
C GLU A 61 10.84 -7.46 3.32
N CYS A 62 12.01 -7.72 3.90
CA CYS A 62 12.86 -6.67 4.48
C CYS A 62 13.30 -5.64 3.45
N VAL A 63 13.74 -6.07 2.27
CA VAL A 63 14.14 -5.18 1.17
C VAL A 63 12.95 -4.35 0.68
N SER A 64 11.80 -4.98 0.46
CA SER A 64 10.57 -4.30 0.05
C SER A 64 10.15 -3.22 1.07
N TYR A 65 10.17 -3.56 2.36
CA TYR A 65 9.86 -2.61 3.43
C TYR A 65 10.86 -1.45 3.48
N TYR A 66 12.16 -1.73 3.39
CA TYR A 66 13.22 -0.71 3.40
C TYR A 66 13.06 0.26 2.23
N MET A 67 12.86 -0.27 1.02
CA MET A 67 12.57 0.51 -0.19
C MET A 67 11.35 1.41 0.00
N LYS A 68 10.24 0.85 0.52
CA LYS A 68 9.01 1.62 0.81
C LYS A 68 9.26 2.73 1.83
N SER A 69 10.06 2.48 2.86
CA SER A 69 10.44 3.48 3.89
C SER A 69 11.30 4.61 3.32
N LEU A 70 12.22 4.31 2.41
CA LEU A 70 12.99 5.34 1.70
C LEU A 70 12.09 6.17 0.77
N HIS A 71 11.22 5.51 0.00
CA HIS A 71 10.29 6.16 -0.92
C HIS A 71 9.32 7.10 -0.20
N SER A 72 8.78 6.70 0.97
CA SER A 72 7.84 7.54 1.72
C SER A 72 8.46 8.86 2.18
N LYS A 73 9.76 8.88 2.47
CA LYS A 73 10.53 10.08 2.86
C LYS A 73 10.70 11.09 1.73
N LEU A 74 10.37 10.71 0.49
CA LEU A 74 10.45 11.56 -0.71
C LEU A 74 9.08 12.17 -1.11
N LEU A 75 7.99 11.83 -0.41
CA LEU A 75 6.65 12.36 -0.72
C LEU A 75 6.50 13.84 -0.36
N LEU A 76 7.36 14.33 0.53
CA LEU A 76 7.43 15.70 1.01
C LEU A 76 8.85 16.26 0.80
N PRO A 77 9.02 17.60 0.78
CA PRO A 77 10.34 18.21 0.69
C PRO A 77 11.32 17.67 1.73
N ASN A 78 12.45 17.16 1.27
CA ASN A 78 13.47 16.52 2.10
C ASN A 78 14.86 16.97 1.65
N GLN A 79 15.65 17.55 2.56
CA GLN A 79 17.00 18.03 2.26
C GLN A 79 17.94 16.90 1.84
N ASN A 80 17.68 15.67 2.29
CA ASN A 80 18.46 14.48 1.97
C ASN A 80 17.91 13.73 0.74
N ALA A 81 17.00 14.31 -0.04
CA ALA A 81 16.33 13.63 -1.15
C ALA A 81 17.30 12.98 -2.15
N ILE A 82 18.39 13.66 -2.51
CA ILE A 82 19.41 13.13 -3.43
C ILE A 82 20.07 11.85 -2.86
N LEU A 83 20.43 11.87 -1.57
CA LEU A 83 21.04 10.71 -0.91
C LEU A 83 20.05 9.53 -0.83
N ILE A 84 18.79 9.83 -0.53
CA ILE A 84 17.74 8.81 -0.46
C ILE A 84 17.49 8.17 -1.83
N VAL A 85 17.47 8.94 -2.93
CA VAL A 85 17.31 8.39 -4.28
C VAL A 85 18.49 7.51 -4.68
N LYS A 86 19.72 7.92 -4.35
CA LYS A 86 20.91 7.07 -4.59
C LYS A 86 20.81 5.75 -3.83
N GLU A 87 20.46 5.80 -2.55
CA GLU A 87 20.27 4.61 -1.72
C GLU A 87 19.15 3.70 -2.28
N LEU A 88 18.02 4.28 -2.71
CA LEU A 88 16.94 3.53 -3.37
C LEU A 88 17.44 2.82 -4.63
N TYR A 89 18.18 3.53 -5.48
CA TYR A 89 18.68 3.00 -6.74
C TYR A 89 19.74 1.92 -6.50
N ASP A 90 20.69 2.15 -5.60
CA ASP A 90 21.71 1.17 -5.21
C ASP A 90 21.09 -0.08 -4.58
N CYS A 91 20.07 0.10 -3.72
CA CYS A 91 19.33 -1.02 -3.13
C CYS A 91 18.58 -1.84 -4.19
N ALA A 92 17.97 -1.17 -5.18
CA ALA A 92 17.30 -1.84 -6.29
C ALA A 92 18.30 -2.67 -7.13
N VAL A 93 19.46 -2.10 -7.47
CA VAL A 93 20.52 -2.81 -8.21
C VAL A 93 21.06 -3.98 -7.41
N ALA A 94 21.33 -3.80 -6.11
CA ALA A 94 21.90 -4.85 -5.25
C ALA A 94 20.97 -6.04 -5.00
N ASN A 95 19.68 -5.91 -5.30
CA ASN A 95 18.67 -6.96 -5.13
C ASN A 95 17.94 -7.30 -6.44
N ASP A 96 18.52 -6.95 -7.59
CA ASP A 96 18.00 -7.28 -8.93
C ASP A 96 16.54 -6.80 -9.17
N LEU A 97 16.17 -5.67 -8.59
CA LEU A 97 14.83 -5.08 -8.71
C LEU A 97 14.72 -4.20 -9.96
N PHE A 98 14.71 -4.82 -11.14
CA PHE A 98 14.73 -4.11 -12.44
C PHE A 98 13.62 -3.06 -12.62
N GLU A 99 12.42 -3.35 -12.13
CA GLU A 99 11.29 -2.42 -12.22
C GLU A 99 11.51 -1.17 -11.37
N GLU A 100 12.00 -1.33 -10.14
CA GLU A 100 12.35 -0.21 -9.28
C GLU A 100 13.54 0.58 -9.83
N GLN A 101 14.54 -0.10 -10.39
CA GLN A 101 15.65 0.55 -11.08
C GLN A 101 15.15 1.42 -12.23
N ARG A 102 14.27 0.88 -13.08
CA ARG A 102 13.67 1.61 -14.21
C ARG A 102 12.86 2.82 -13.74
N ASN A 103 12.10 2.67 -12.66
CA ASN A 103 11.28 3.73 -12.08
C ASN A 103 12.10 4.94 -11.64
N TRP A 104 13.30 4.72 -11.10
CA TRP A 104 14.17 5.79 -10.59
C TRP A 104 15.29 6.21 -11.55
N GLN A 105 15.43 5.56 -12.71
CA GLN A 105 16.53 5.78 -13.66
C GLN A 105 16.67 7.24 -14.07
N GLU A 106 15.58 7.87 -14.54
CA GLU A 106 15.62 9.25 -15.05
C GLU A 106 16.11 10.24 -13.98
N VAL A 107 15.65 10.06 -12.74
CA VAL A 107 16.07 10.90 -11.61
C VAL A 107 17.52 10.63 -11.23
N SER A 108 17.95 9.37 -11.24
CA SER A 108 19.33 8.97 -10.97
C SER A 108 20.30 9.57 -12.00
N ASP A 109 19.95 9.53 -13.28
CA ASP A 109 20.73 10.12 -14.36
C ASP A 109 20.83 11.64 -14.22
N ALA A 110 19.75 12.32 -13.85
CA ALA A 110 19.74 13.75 -13.60
C ALA A 110 20.63 14.14 -12.41
N ILE A 111 20.62 13.35 -11.33
CA ILE A 111 21.51 13.52 -10.18
C ILE A 111 22.97 13.36 -10.62
N ALA A 112 23.28 12.33 -11.41
CA ALA A 112 24.63 12.07 -11.88
C ALA A 112 25.17 13.19 -12.79
N ASP A 113 24.34 13.72 -13.70
CA ASP A 113 24.73 14.88 -14.54
C ASP A 113 24.98 16.14 -13.69
N PHE A 114 24.12 16.40 -12.71
CA PHE A 114 24.24 17.55 -11.82
C PHE A 114 25.52 17.50 -10.97
N GLU A 115 25.87 16.34 -10.40
CA GLU A 115 27.03 16.20 -9.52
C GLU A 115 28.36 15.99 -10.28
N TYR A 116 28.34 15.25 -11.39
CA TYR A 116 29.56 14.78 -12.07
C TYR A 116 29.60 15.10 -13.57
N GLY A 117 28.46 15.31 -14.22
CA GLY A 117 28.35 15.54 -15.67
C GLY A 117 28.59 16.99 -16.11
N GLY A 118 28.88 17.89 -15.18
CA GLY A 118 29.06 19.31 -15.48
C GLY A 118 27.75 20.08 -15.64
N ASN A 119 26.62 19.46 -15.26
CA ASN A 119 25.29 20.06 -15.27
C ASN A 119 24.94 20.65 -16.65
N VAL A 120 24.99 19.82 -17.69
CA VAL A 120 24.88 20.26 -19.09
C VAL A 120 23.55 20.99 -19.34
N GLN A 121 22.49 20.59 -18.63
CA GLN A 121 21.17 21.19 -18.75
C GLN A 121 20.97 22.44 -17.87
N GLY A 122 21.97 22.86 -17.09
CA GLY A 122 21.85 24.00 -16.18
C GLY A 122 20.76 23.81 -15.11
N MET A 123 20.58 22.57 -14.65
CA MET A 123 19.63 22.19 -13.62
C MET A 123 20.01 22.86 -12.29
N SER A 124 19.04 23.46 -11.60
CA SER A 124 19.24 23.95 -10.24
C SER A 124 18.90 22.86 -9.22
N VAL A 125 19.40 22.99 -7.99
CA VAL A 125 19.09 22.03 -6.92
C VAL A 125 17.60 22.01 -6.59
N GLU A 126 16.92 23.17 -6.67
CA GLU A 126 15.48 23.27 -6.45
C GLU A 126 14.70 22.48 -7.50
N ARG A 127 15.05 22.62 -8.78
CA ARG A 127 14.43 21.85 -9.87
C ARG A 127 14.66 20.36 -9.73
N LEU A 128 15.85 19.96 -9.28
CA LEU A 128 16.16 18.56 -9.01
C LEU A 128 15.29 18.01 -7.88
N TYR A 129 15.09 18.77 -6.80
CA TYR A 129 14.17 18.37 -5.73
C TYR A 129 12.71 18.29 -6.18
N GLU A 130 12.25 19.22 -7.01
CA GLU A 130 10.90 19.17 -7.61
C GLU A 130 10.72 17.90 -8.45
N MET A 131 11.71 17.55 -9.27
CA MET A 131 11.72 16.34 -10.08
C MET A 131 11.66 15.07 -9.21
N ILE A 132 12.45 15.01 -8.13
CA ILE A 132 12.43 13.88 -7.18
C ILE A 132 11.04 13.72 -6.55
N ILE A 133 10.47 14.81 -6.02
CA ILE A 133 9.14 14.75 -5.37
C ILE A 133 8.05 14.37 -6.37
N HIS A 134 8.12 14.90 -7.59
CA HIS A 134 7.17 14.56 -8.65
C HIS A 134 7.24 13.08 -9.00
N CYS A 135 8.45 12.55 -9.23
CA CYS A 135 8.66 11.13 -9.50
C CYS A 135 8.18 10.27 -8.32
N ALA A 136 8.56 10.62 -7.09
CA ALA A 136 8.16 9.92 -5.88
C ALA A 136 6.64 9.81 -5.77
N ARG A 137 5.91 10.91 -5.92
CA ARG A 137 4.44 10.92 -5.84
C ARG A 137 3.78 10.15 -6.97
N LYS A 138 4.30 10.28 -8.19
CA LYS A 138 3.81 9.51 -9.34
C LYS A 138 3.90 8.02 -9.05
N LEU A 139 5.10 7.54 -8.69
CA LEU A 139 5.34 6.13 -8.36
C LEU A 139 4.50 5.67 -7.17
N TRP A 140 4.36 6.52 -6.14
CA TRP A 140 3.60 6.18 -4.94
C TRP A 140 2.12 5.90 -5.24
N HIS A 141 1.53 6.63 -6.19
CA HIS A 141 0.12 6.48 -6.51
C HIS A 141 -0.17 5.44 -7.60
N THR A 142 0.86 4.91 -8.28
CA THR A 142 0.68 3.99 -9.41
C THR A 142 1.23 2.58 -9.15
N LYS A 143 1.74 2.30 -7.95
CA LYS A 143 2.28 0.98 -7.62
C LYS A 143 1.17 -0.06 -7.48
N ILE A 144 1.04 -0.91 -8.50
CA ILE A 144 0.12 -2.05 -8.51
C ILE A 144 0.71 -3.18 -7.67
N SER A 145 -0.15 -3.87 -6.93
CA SER A 145 0.22 -5.00 -6.10
C SER A 145 0.57 -6.24 -6.91
N SER A 146 1.45 -7.06 -6.35
CA SER A 146 1.73 -8.40 -6.87
C SER A 146 0.60 -9.40 -6.61
N VAL A 147 -0.37 -9.06 -5.73
CA VAL A 147 -1.55 -9.87 -5.47
C VAL A 147 -2.37 -10.00 -6.76
N THR A 148 -2.58 -11.24 -7.21
CA THR A 148 -3.33 -11.53 -8.43
C THR A 148 -4.79 -11.85 -8.14
N SER A 149 -5.70 -11.23 -8.89
CA SER A 149 -7.15 -11.47 -8.84
C SER A 149 -7.69 -12.07 -10.15
N GLN A 150 -6.84 -12.84 -10.85
CA GLN A 150 -7.14 -13.37 -12.19
C GLN A 150 -8.39 -14.27 -12.23
N GLN A 151 -8.71 -14.96 -11.14
CA GLN A 151 -9.87 -15.84 -11.05
C GLN A 151 -11.20 -15.11 -11.23
N PHE A 152 -11.24 -13.78 -10.99
CA PHE A 152 -12.44 -12.95 -11.16
C PHE A 152 -12.58 -12.39 -12.58
N ILE A 153 -11.49 -12.33 -13.34
CA ILE A 153 -11.49 -11.79 -14.71
C ILE A 153 -12.33 -12.72 -15.61
N GLY A 154 -13.23 -12.11 -16.39
CA GLY A 154 -14.16 -12.80 -17.28
C GLY A 154 -15.47 -13.25 -16.61
N GLN A 155 -15.57 -13.18 -15.27
CA GLN A 155 -16.82 -13.48 -14.58
C GLN A 155 -17.84 -12.35 -14.78
N LYS A 156 -19.13 -12.70 -14.80
CA LYS A 156 -20.21 -11.71 -14.77
C LYS A 156 -20.60 -11.31 -13.37
N ILE A 157 -20.98 -10.05 -13.21
CA ILE A 157 -21.70 -9.58 -12.03
C ILE A 157 -23.15 -10.06 -12.15
N THR A 158 -23.55 -10.97 -11.26
CA THR A 158 -24.87 -11.60 -11.29
C THR A 158 -25.91 -10.74 -10.57
N ASP A 159 -25.53 -10.12 -9.46
CA ASP A 159 -26.38 -9.19 -8.73
C ASP A 159 -25.57 -8.21 -7.86
N VAL A 160 -26.27 -7.22 -7.32
CA VAL A 160 -25.79 -6.26 -6.33
C VAL A 160 -26.76 -6.25 -5.15
N GLU A 161 -26.28 -6.61 -3.97
CA GLU A 161 -27.02 -6.64 -2.71
C GLU A 161 -26.60 -5.48 -1.80
N THR A 162 -27.58 -4.90 -1.10
CA THR A 162 -27.39 -3.65 -0.34
C THR A 162 -28.10 -3.70 1.01
N GLY A 163 -28.44 -4.91 1.49
CA GLY A 163 -29.31 -5.11 2.65
C GLY A 163 -28.63 -4.86 4.00
N VAL A 164 -27.43 -5.41 4.18
CA VAL A 164 -26.64 -5.27 5.42
C VAL A 164 -25.26 -4.73 5.10
N HIS A 165 -24.63 -5.26 4.05
CA HIS A 165 -23.39 -4.76 3.46
C HIS A 165 -23.61 -4.47 1.98
N PHE A 166 -22.78 -3.60 1.40
CA PHE A 166 -22.76 -3.43 -0.05
C PHE A 166 -21.96 -4.59 -0.65
N THR A 167 -22.66 -5.54 -1.27
CA THR A 167 -22.07 -6.77 -1.81
C THR A 167 -22.36 -6.89 -3.30
N ILE A 168 -21.32 -7.15 -4.08
CA ILE A 168 -21.41 -7.43 -5.51
C ILE A 168 -21.20 -8.92 -5.70
N LEU A 169 -22.19 -9.59 -6.28
CA LEU A 169 -22.15 -11.02 -6.53
C LEU A 169 -21.58 -11.30 -7.92
N PHE A 170 -20.66 -12.25 -8.00
CA PHE A 170 -20.10 -12.72 -9.26
C PHE A 170 -20.74 -14.05 -9.65
N GLU A 171 -20.28 -14.66 -10.75
CA GLU A 171 -20.68 -16.02 -11.12
C GLU A 171 -20.11 -17.06 -10.14
N LYS A 172 -18.93 -16.77 -9.57
CA LYS A 172 -18.23 -17.59 -8.57
C LYS A 172 -17.54 -16.67 -7.57
N GLY A 173 -18.24 -16.38 -6.47
CA GLY A 173 -17.75 -15.50 -5.41
C GLY A 173 -18.46 -14.15 -5.29
N ALA A 174 -17.87 -13.26 -4.51
CA ALA A 174 -18.42 -11.95 -4.20
C ALA A 174 -17.34 -10.93 -3.79
N LEU A 175 -17.68 -9.65 -3.93
CA LEU A 175 -16.96 -8.53 -3.34
C LEU A 175 -17.88 -7.83 -2.33
N THR A 176 -17.54 -7.92 -1.05
CA THR A 176 -18.24 -7.22 0.04
C THR A 176 -17.46 -5.97 0.41
N ILE A 177 -18.16 -4.83 0.50
CA ILE A 177 -17.59 -3.50 0.66
C ILE A 177 -18.21 -2.84 1.89
N GLU A 178 -17.35 -2.49 2.84
CA GLU A 178 -17.72 -1.81 4.10
C GLU A 178 -17.05 -0.43 4.22
N CYS A 179 -16.31 -0.03 3.18
CA CYS A 179 -15.52 1.19 3.13
C CYS A 179 -15.99 2.10 1.98
N PRO A 180 -15.52 3.36 1.93
CA PRO A 180 -15.93 4.30 0.90
C PRO A 180 -15.65 3.76 -0.49
N TRP A 181 -16.60 4.01 -1.39
CA TRP A 181 -16.54 3.55 -2.77
C TRP A 181 -17.10 4.59 -3.72
N ARG A 182 -16.68 4.49 -4.99
CA ARG A 182 -17.31 5.23 -6.09
C ARG A 182 -17.29 4.41 -7.38
N ILE A 183 -18.28 4.67 -8.20
CA ILE A 183 -18.36 4.20 -9.59
C ILE A 183 -18.09 5.40 -10.49
N ARG A 184 -17.15 5.22 -11.41
CA ARG A 184 -16.77 6.22 -12.41
C ARG A 184 -16.66 5.59 -13.79
N ASN A 185 -16.61 6.42 -14.81
CA ASN A 185 -16.05 6.03 -16.11
C ASN A 185 -14.73 6.79 -16.32
N ALA A 186 -14.23 6.83 -17.56
CA ALA A 186 -13.00 7.55 -17.89
C ALA A 186 -13.12 9.07 -17.68
N ASP A 187 -14.32 9.63 -17.79
CA ASP A 187 -14.54 11.07 -17.88
C ASP A 187 -15.08 11.69 -16.57
N ALA A 188 -15.83 10.91 -15.77
CA ALA A 188 -16.54 11.44 -14.61
C ALA A 188 -16.83 10.39 -13.53
N ILE A 189 -17.04 10.88 -12.31
CA ILE A 189 -17.66 10.10 -11.23
C ILE A 189 -19.16 10.04 -11.51
N LEU A 190 -19.69 8.82 -11.61
CA LEU A 190 -21.10 8.57 -11.91
C LEU A 190 -21.94 8.53 -10.63
N LEU A 191 -21.38 7.90 -9.59
CA LEU A 191 -22.03 7.69 -8.30
C LEU A 191 -20.98 7.38 -7.21
N GLY A 192 -21.16 7.93 -6.01
CA GLY A 192 -20.39 7.51 -4.84
C GLY A 192 -21.27 7.07 -3.67
N GLU A 193 -20.65 6.49 -2.65
CA GLU A 193 -21.32 6.13 -1.40
C GLU A 193 -22.14 7.30 -0.82
N THR A 194 -21.55 8.51 -0.77
CA THR A 194 -22.22 9.71 -0.25
C THR A 194 -23.47 10.08 -1.05
N ASP A 195 -23.50 9.82 -2.36
CA ASP A 195 -24.69 10.10 -3.19
C ASP A 195 -25.86 9.20 -2.83
N VAL A 196 -25.56 7.95 -2.45
CA VAL A 196 -26.58 6.98 -2.04
C VAL A 196 -27.04 7.28 -0.60
N ASN A 197 -26.09 7.49 0.31
CA ASN A 197 -26.38 7.65 1.74
C ASN A 197 -26.96 9.04 2.09
N ALA A 198 -26.42 10.12 1.53
CA ALA A 198 -26.81 11.49 1.88
C ALA A 198 -27.78 12.12 0.88
N ASN A 199 -27.63 11.82 -0.42
CA ASN A 199 -28.44 12.44 -1.48
C ASN A 199 -29.65 11.61 -1.91
N GLN A 200 -29.97 10.53 -1.17
CA GLN A 200 -31.12 9.65 -1.39
C GLN A 200 -31.22 9.11 -2.83
N ARG A 201 -30.09 8.97 -3.55
CA ARG A 201 -30.13 8.25 -4.83
C ARG A 201 -30.46 6.79 -4.58
N GLU A 202 -31.33 6.23 -5.43
CA GLU A 202 -31.73 4.83 -5.30
C GLU A 202 -30.56 3.89 -5.64
N TRP A 203 -30.32 2.91 -4.77
CA TRP A 203 -29.46 1.75 -5.01
C TRP A 203 -29.73 1.03 -6.33
N LYS A 204 -30.96 1.17 -6.86
CA LYS A 204 -31.32 0.73 -8.20
C LYS A 204 -30.33 1.23 -9.27
N SER A 205 -29.82 2.45 -9.12
CA SER A 205 -28.83 3.04 -10.03
C SER A 205 -27.49 2.29 -9.99
N VAL A 206 -27.08 1.76 -8.83
CA VAL A 206 -25.86 0.94 -8.69
C VAL A 206 -26.03 -0.37 -9.44
N LYS A 207 -27.16 -1.05 -9.23
CA LYS A 207 -27.48 -2.33 -9.89
C LYS A 207 -27.55 -2.16 -11.41
N GLU A 208 -28.17 -1.09 -11.90
CA GLU A 208 -28.23 -0.77 -13.34
C GLU A 208 -26.84 -0.50 -13.96
N LEU A 209 -25.90 0.04 -13.18
CA LEU A 209 -24.54 0.31 -13.66
C LEU A 209 -23.64 -0.92 -13.71
N LEU A 210 -23.85 -1.89 -12.80
CA LEU A 210 -22.92 -3.01 -12.60
C LEU A 210 -23.47 -4.37 -13.02
N ALA A 211 -24.74 -4.68 -12.75
CA ALA A 211 -25.29 -6.02 -12.96
C ALA A 211 -25.30 -6.42 -14.44
N GLY A 212 -24.91 -7.66 -14.71
CA GLY A 212 -24.79 -8.21 -16.06
C GLY A 212 -23.50 -7.85 -16.79
N LYS A 213 -22.68 -6.92 -16.26
CA LYS A 213 -21.36 -6.61 -16.84
C LYS A 213 -20.35 -7.71 -16.51
N THR A 214 -19.35 -7.83 -17.37
CA THR A 214 -18.22 -8.74 -17.19
C THR A 214 -17.05 -7.99 -16.58
N ILE A 215 -16.38 -8.61 -15.61
CA ILE A 215 -15.15 -8.10 -15.01
C ILE A 215 -14.04 -8.24 -16.04
N GLU A 216 -13.45 -7.12 -16.44
CA GLU A 216 -12.37 -7.09 -17.42
C GLU A 216 -11.00 -6.99 -16.75
N ASP A 217 -10.93 -6.35 -15.59
CA ASP A 217 -9.69 -6.18 -14.84
C ASP A 217 -9.96 -5.94 -13.34
N VAL A 218 -8.99 -6.33 -12.50
CA VAL A 218 -8.98 -6.07 -11.06
C VAL A 218 -7.57 -5.66 -10.65
N GLN A 219 -7.42 -4.43 -10.18
CA GLN A 219 -6.14 -3.86 -9.76
C GLN A 219 -6.19 -3.45 -8.29
N LEU A 220 -5.11 -3.71 -7.56
CA LEU A 220 -4.92 -3.22 -6.22
C LEU A 220 -3.71 -2.30 -6.19
N LEU A 221 -3.88 -1.06 -5.74
CA LEU A 221 -2.78 -0.13 -5.52
C LEU A 221 -2.27 -0.24 -4.09
N GLU A 222 -1.05 -0.71 -3.88
CA GLU A 222 -0.52 -1.07 -2.55
C GLU A 222 -0.35 0.12 -1.61
N GLN A 223 -0.02 1.27 -2.18
CA GLN A 223 0.37 2.48 -1.43
C GLN A 223 -0.81 3.43 -1.18
N CYS A 224 -1.89 3.29 -1.96
CA CYS A 224 -3.15 4.01 -1.76
C CYS A 224 -4.31 3.10 -1.36
N GLN A 225 -4.04 1.80 -1.11
CA GLN A 225 -5.01 0.76 -0.71
C GLN A 225 -6.34 0.89 -1.44
N LEU A 226 -6.23 1.07 -2.76
CA LEU A 226 -7.34 1.28 -3.67
C LEU A 226 -7.53 0.02 -4.51
N LEU A 227 -8.66 -0.65 -4.32
CA LEU A 227 -9.09 -1.72 -5.20
C LEU A 227 -9.90 -1.11 -6.35
N ILE A 228 -9.54 -1.46 -7.58
CA ILE A 228 -10.22 -1.01 -8.80
C ILE A 228 -10.74 -2.25 -9.52
N VAL A 229 -12.06 -2.33 -9.69
CA VAL A 229 -12.69 -3.38 -10.51
C VAL A 229 -13.24 -2.73 -11.78
N GLN A 230 -12.74 -3.14 -12.94
CA GLN A 230 -13.20 -2.65 -14.24
C GLN A 230 -14.25 -3.59 -14.84
N CYS A 231 -15.34 -2.98 -15.32
CA CYS A 231 -16.44 -3.64 -16.02
C CYS A 231 -16.85 -2.81 -17.25
N GLY A 232 -16.22 -3.09 -18.40
CA GLY A 232 -16.38 -2.29 -19.61
C GLY A 232 -15.88 -0.86 -19.40
N ASP A 233 -16.77 0.10 -19.60
CA ASP A 233 -16.52 1.54 -19.42
C ASP A 233 -16.64 2.03 -17.96
N CYS A 234 -17.05 1.15 -17.03
CA CYS A 234 -17.20 1.48 -15.63
C CYS A 234 -16.05 0.94 -14.79
N PHE A 235 -15.64 1.74 -13.80
CA PHE A 235 -14.67 1.38 -12.79
C PHE A 235 -15.30 1.57 -11.42
N LEU A 236 -15.26 0.52 -10.61
CA LEU A 236 -15.57 0.57 -9.20
C LEU A 236 -14.25 0.76 -8.44
N ASP A 237 -14.10 1.93 -7.84
CA ASP A 237 -13.00 2.27 -6.96
C ASP A 237 -13.47 2.04 -5.51
N VAL A 238 -12.76 1.19 -4.77
CA VAL A 238 -13.02 0.86 -3.37
C VAL A 238 -11.82 1.30 -2.53
N PHE A 239 -12.04 2.26 -1.64
CA PHE A 239 -11.00 2.90 -0.84
C PHE A 239 -10.92 2.26 0.53
N HIS A 240 -9.73 1.84 0.95
CA HIS A 240 -9.52 1.61 2.38
C HIS A 240 -9.47 2.97 3.11
N ALA A 241 -10.38 3.18 4.05
CA ALA A 241 -10.51 4.46 4.75
C ALA A 241 -10.32 4.39 6.27
N SER A 242 -10.17 3.20 6.86
CA SER A 242 -10.31 3.01 8.31
C SER A 242 -9.16 2.24 8.93
N SER A 243 -8.52 2.84 9.92
CA SER A 243 -7.53 2.15 10.75
C SER A 243 -8.15 1.13 11.73
N PHE A 244 -9.47 0.96 11.76
CA PHE A 244 -10.16 0.20 12.82
C PHE A 244 -11.21 -0.83 12.38
N PHE A 245 -12.14 -0.54 11.46
CA PHE A 245 -13.25 -1.49 11.23
C PHE A 245 -13.79 -1.60 9.80
N ASP A 246 -13.32 -0.78 8.86
CA ASP A 246 -13.92 -0.73 7.52
C ASP A 246 -12.95 -1.24 6.46
N GLY A 247 -13.35 -2.29 5.74
CA GLY A 247 -12.53 -2.94 4.72
C GLY A 247 -13.35 -3.39 3.51
N TRP A 248 -12.74 -4.27 2.73
CA TRP A 248 -13.41 -4.98 1.66
C TRP A 248 -12.91 -6.42 1.66
N THR A 249 -13.77 -7.33 1.23
CA THR A 249 -13.48 -8.76 1.14
C THR A 249 -13.84 -9.24 -0.25
N LEU A 250 -12.87 -9.81 -0.93
CA LEU A 250 -13.00 -10.46 -2.22
C LEU A 250 -12.86 -11.97 -1.99
N SER A 251 -13.93 -12.72 -2.25
CA SER A 251 -13.96 -14.17 -2.03
C SER A 251 -14.40 -14.92 -3.27
N ASP A 252 -13.90 -16.14 -3.46
CA ASP A 252 -14.43 -17.09 -4.45
C ASP A 252 -15.09 -18.31 -3.78
N ASP A 253 -15.68 -19.20 -4.60
CA ASP A 253 -16.34 -20.42 -4.11
C ASP A 253 -15.34 -21.54 -3.73
N ALA A 254 -14.04 -21.34 -3.96
CA ALA A 254 -12.97 -22.32 -3.83
C ALA A 254 -11.99 -22.00 -2.69
N ASP A 255 -12.49 -21.36 -1.63
CA ASP A 255 -11.77 -20.95 -0.42
C ASP A 255 -10.70 -19.85 -0.63
N PHE A 256 -10.73 -19.11 -1.74
CA PHE A 256 -9.96 -17.86 -1.85
C PHE A 256 -10.64 -16.75 -1.06
N TYR A 257 -9.86 -16.10 -0.20
CA TYR A 257 -10.25 -14.87 0.47
C TYR A 257 -9.10 -13.88 0.37
N LEU A 258 -9.45 -12.65 -0.02
CA LEU A 258 -8.57 -11.51 0.03
C LEU A 258 -9.32 -10.39 0.74
N PHE A 259 -8.80 -9.93 1.87
CA PHE A 259 -9.47 -8.87 2.61
C PHE A 259 -8.50 -7.79 3.07
N SER A 260 -9.03 -6.57 3.08
CA SER A 260 -8.32 -5.41 3.60
C SER A 260 -8.42 -5.39 5.12
N MET A 261 -7.29 -5.58 5.78
CA MET A 261 -7.14 -5.54 7.24
C MET A 261 -7.01 -4.11 7.75
N HIS A 262 -7.04 -3.97 9.08
CA HIS A 262 -6.80 -2.71 9.81
C HIS A 262 -5.51 -2.01 9.34
N GLY A 263 -5.60 -0.73 8.98
CA GLY A 263 -4.45 0.01 8.43
C GLY A 263 -4.11 -0.37 6.98
N GLY A 264 -5.01 -1.13 6.35
CA GLY A 264 -5.05 -1.59 4.96
C GLY A 264 -3.85 -2.43 4.52
N SER A 265 -3.29 -3.18 5.46
CA SER A 265 -2.61 -4.41 5.07
C SER A 265 -3.61 -5.36 4.39
N ILE A 266 -3.09 -6.27 3.60
CA ILE A 266 -3.87 -7.22 2.81
C ILE A 266 -3.56 -8.62 3.34
N ALA A 267 -4.59 -9.43 3.56
CA ALA A 267 -4.48 -10.80 4.06
C ALA A 267 -5.30 -11.75 3.19
#